data_AF-A0A815MZE2-F1
#
_entry.id   AF-A0A815MZE2-F1
#
_cell.length_a   1.000
_cell.length_b   1.000
_cell.length_c   1.000
_cell.angle_alpha   90.00
_cell.angle_beta   90.00
_cell.angle_gamma   90.00
#
_symmetry.space_group_name_H-M   'P 1'
#
loop_
_entity.id
_entity.type
_entity.pdbx_description
1 polymer ?
#
loop_
_entity_poly.entity_id
_entity_poly.type
_entity_poly.pdbx_seq_one_letter_code
_entity_poly.pdbx_strand_id
1 'polypeptide(L)'
;MVSIHQVSIFLICLTCLIPVSQAKAFASEAEQTSFKMGKRKRIALVAHDNKKPELLEWVKRNRQQLLHHELYGTGTTGKLVEQELNTTVIKYKSGPLGGDQ
;
A
#
# COMPACT_ATOMS: atom_id res chain seq x y z
N MET A 1 -45.05 3.15 -23.45
CA MET A 1 -44.88 4.57 -23.78
C MET A 1 -44.67 5.33 -22.49
N VAL A 2 -43.51 5.97 -22.38
CA VAL A 2 -42.92 6.55 -21.17
C VAL A 2 -43.67 7.83 -20.81
N SER A 3 -44.12 8.00 -19.56
CA SER A 3 -44.65 9.28 -19.07
C SER A 3 -43.72 9.81 -18.00
N ILE A 4 -42.94 10.79 -18.42
CA ILE A 4 -41.81 11.41 -17.72
C ILE A 4 -42.39 12.61 -16.97
N HIS A 5 -42.69 12.44 -15.69
CA HIS A 5 -42.96 13.55 -14.78
C HIS A 5 -42.18 13.31 -13.50
N GLN A 6 -41.00 13.94 -13.40
CA GLN A 6 -40.28 14.37 -12.18
C GLN A 6 -38.77 14.47 -12.45
N VAL A 7 -38.31 15.43 -13.25
CA VAL A 7 -37.01 16.10 -13.02
C VAL A 7 -37.05 17.51 -13.66
N SER A 8 -37.87 18.39 -13.10
CA SER A 8 -37.69 19.84 -13.28
C SER A 8 -37.42 20.44 -11.91
N ILE A 9 -36.20 20.27 -11.42
CA ILE A 9 -35.60 21.02 -10.31
C ILE A 9 -34.09 21.10 -10.67
N PHE A 10 -33.62 22.33 -10.87
CA PHE A 10 -32.23 22.74 -11.10
C PHE A 10 -31.60 22.55 -12.50
N LEU A 11 -32.32 23.01 -13.53
CA LEU A 11 -31.68 23.65 -14.69
C LEU A 11 -31.53 25.16 -14.39
N ILE A 12 -30.63 25.50 -13.46
CA ILE A 12 -30.10 26.86 -13.26
C ILE A 12 -28.60 26.70 -13.00
N CYS A 13 -27.81 26.74 -14.07
CA CYS A 13 -26.57 27.54 -14.17
C CYS A 13 -25.83 27.20 -15.48
N LEU A 14 -26.47 27.43 -16.63
CA LEU A 14 -25.77 27.43 -17.93
C LEU A 14 -25.07 28.78 -18.21
N THR A 15 -24.85 29.60 -17.17
CA THR A 15 -24.15 30.90 -17.23
C THR A 15 -22.98 30.98 -16.25
N CYS A 16 -22.36 29.85 -15.88
CA CYS A 16 -21.08 29.89 -15.21
C CYS A 16 -19.97 29.64 -16.24
N LEU A 17 -19.54 30.72 -16.89
CA LEU A 17 -18.15 30.93 -17.29
C LEU A 17 -17.29 30.79 -16.02
N ILE A 18 -17.11 29.58 -15.51
CA ILE A 18 -16.08 29.31 -14.54
C ILE A 18 -14.79 29.37 -15.36
N PRO A 19 -13.94 30.38 -15.20
CA PRO A 19 -12.66 30.35 -15.84
C PRO A 19 -11.94 29.09 -15.35
N VAL A 20 -11.28 28.38 -16.27
CA VAL A 20 -10.33 27.30 -15.98
C VAL A 20 -9.21 27.75 -15.00
N SER A 21 -9.17 29.03 -14.61
CA SER A 21 -8.37 29.52 -13.48
C SER A 21 -8.86 29.09 -12.09
N GLN A 22 -10.10 28.60 -11.94
CA GLN A 22 -10.61 28.05 -10.67
C GLN A 22 -10.63 26.52 -10.58
N ALA A 23 -10.06 25.81 -11.57
CA ALA A 23 -9.74 24.38 -11.39
C ALA A 23 -8.71 24.14 -10.26
N LYS A 24 -8.06 25.21 -9.75
CA LYS A 24 -7.17 25.19 -8.59
C LYS A 24 -7.87 25.34 -7.23
N ALA A 25 -9.17 25.66 -7.18
CA ALA A 25 -9.90 25.89 -5.92
C ALA A 25 -10.52 24.63 -5.29
N PHE A 26 -10.32 23.45 -5.88
CA PHE A 26 -10.65 22.13 -5.32
C PHE A 26 -9.39 21.28 -5.04
N ALA A 27 -8.21 21.91 -5.01
CA ALA A 27 -6.92 21.24 -4.80
C ALA A 27 -6.26 21.62 -3.45
N SER A 28 -7.05 22.07 -2.48
CA SER A 28 -6.68 22.13 -1.07
C SER A 28 -7.68 21.23 -0.33
N GLU A 29 -7.33 20.00 0.01
CA GLU A 29 -6.87 19.63 1.35
C GLU A 29 -6.12 18.28 1.31
N ALA A 30 -4.90 18.27 0.80
CA ALA A 30 -3.96 17.20 1.08
C ALA A 30 -2.60 17.83 1.35
N GLU A 31 -2.49 18.50 2.50
CA GLU A 31 -1.19 18.78 3.08
C GLU A 31 -0.56 17.43 3.48
N GLN A 32 0.09 16.80 2.51
CA GLN A 32 0.76 15.53 2.70
C GLN A 32 2.07 15.81 3.42
N THR A 33 2.05 15.73 4.74
CA THR A 33 3.22 15.94 5.59
C THR A 33 4.29 14.93 5.18
N SER A 34 5.34 15.39 4.51
CA SER A 34 6.44 14.54 4.03
C SER A 34 7.28 14.11 5.22
N PHE A 35 6.99 12.94 5.78
CA PHE A 35 7.81 12.34 6.84
C PHE A 35 9.08 11.73 6.26
N LYS A 36 10.24 12.27 6.63
CA LYS A 36 11.55 11.75 6.22
C LYS A 36 11.85 10.45 6.99
N MET A 37 11.70 9.32 6.33
CA MET A 37 12.03 8.02 6.91
C MET A 37 13.55 7.81 7.03
N GLY A 38 14.04 7.28 8.17
CA GLY A 38 15.47 7.03 8.43
C GLY A 38 16.15 6.04 7.47
N LYS A 39 17.49 6.02 7.39
CA LYS A 39 18.25 5.19 6.41
C LYS A 39 18.00 3.69 6.57
N ARG A 40 17.92 3.19 7.81
CA ARG A 40 17.59 1.79 8.13
C ARG A 40 16.09 1.65 8.32
N LYS A 41 15.47 0.72 7.60
CA LYS A 41 14.02 0.45 7.66
C LYS A 41 13.74 -0.82 8.46
N ARG A 42 12.51 -0.90 8.96
CA ARG A 42 11.88 -2.12 9.47
C ARG A 42 10.92 -2.61 8.40
N ILE A 43 11.19 -3.78 7.83
CA ILE A 43 10.49 -4.29 6.65
C ILE A 43 9.78 -5.58 7.03
N ALA A 44 8.45 -5.58 6.95
CA ALA A 44 7.65 -6.79 7.13
C ALA A 44 7.44 -7.49 5.78
N LEU A 45 7.75 -8.79 5.74
CA LEU A 45 7.62 -9.66 4.58
C LEU A 45 6.50 -10.66 4.85
N VAL A 46 5.39 -10.50 4.13
CA VAL A 46 4.19 -11.32 4.26
C VAL A 46 3.78 -11.80 2.87
N ALA A 47 3.43 -13.08 2.76
CA ALA A 47 2.97 -13.68 1.51
C ALA A 47 2.03 -14.86 1.78
N HIS A 48 0.97 -14.96 0.98
CA HIS A 48 0.14 -16.16 0.86
C HIS A 48 0.97 -17.33 0.32
N ASP A 49 0.53 -18.57 0.56
CA ASP A 49 1.31 -19.78 0.25
C ASP A 49 1.73 -19.87 -1.22
N ASN A 50 0.81 -19.56 -2.13
CA ASN A 50 1.07 -19.52 -3.57
C ASN A 50 2.03 -18.41 -4.01
N LYS A 51 2.28 -17.40 -3.16
CA LYS A 51 3.18 -16.27 -3.44
C LYS A 51 4.54 -16.37 -2.76
N LYS A 52 4.73 -17.34 -1.87
CA LYS A 52 6.03 -17.55 -1.20
C LYS A 52 7.18 -17.80 -2.19
N PRO A 53 7.03 -18.58 -3.27
CA PRO A 53 8.12 -18.76 -4.24
C PRO A 53 8.54 -17.44 -4.90
N GLU A 54 7.56 -16.64 -5.32
CA GLU A 54 7.80 -15.33 -5.94
C GLU A 54 8.46 -14.35 -4.96
N LEU A 55 8.02 -14.35 -3.70
CA LEU A 55 8.64 -13.57 -2.64
C LEU A 55 10.10 -13.98 -2.41
N LEU A 56 10.41 -15.28 -2.40
CA LEU A 56 11.77 -15.76 -2.20
C LEU A 56 12.70 -15.36 -3.34
N GLU A 57 12.24 -15.46 -4.58
CA GLU A 57 13.00 -14.97 -5.75
C GLU A 57 13.25 -13.46 -5.68
N TRP A 58 12.25 -12.68 -5.24
CA TRP A 58 12.43 -11.25 -5.00
C TRP A 58 13.44 -10.98 -3.89
N VAL A 59 13.33 -11.69 -2.76
CA VAL A 59 14.23 -11.56 -1.61
C VAL A 59 15.67 -11.87 -2.00
N LYS A 60 15.89 -12.94 -2.78
CA LYS A 60 17.20 -13.35 -3.27
C LYS A 60 17.85 -12.29 -4.15
N ARG A 61 17.10 -11.73 -5.09
CA ARG A 61 17.57 -10.65 -5.97
C ARG A 61 17.91 -9.37 -5.21
N ASN A 62 17.19 -9.09 -4.12
CA ASN A 62 17.35 -7.87 -3.32
C ASN A 62 18.20 -8.08 -2.05
N ARG A 63 18.87 -9.23 -1.93
CA ARG A 63 19.63 -9.64 -0.75
C ARG A 63 20.52 -8.53 -0.18
N GLN A 64 21.35 -7.92 -1.02
CA GLN A 64 22.29 -6.89 -0.58
C GLN A 64 21.58 -5.68 0.06
N GLN A 65 20.41 -5.29 -0.44
CA GLN A 65 19.65 -4.17 0.10
C GLN A 65 18.95 -4.56 1.41
N LEU A 66 18.36 -5.75 1.45
CA LEU A 66 17.62 -6.26 2.61
C LEU A 66 18.52 -6.49 3.83
N LEU A 67 19.78 -6.88 3.63
CA LEU A 67 20.75 -7.08 4.73
C LEU A 67 21.07 -5.79 5.51
N HIS A 68 20.83 -4.61 4.92
CA HIS A 68 21.01 -3.33 5.62
C HIS A 68 19.79 -2.93 6.49
N HIS A 69 18.76 -3.76 6.55
CA HIS A 69 17.48 -3.45 7.18
C HIS A 69 17.10 -4.50 8.24
N GLU A 70 16.15 -4.15 9.11
CA GLU A 70 15.56 -5.10 10.05
C GLU A 70 14.39 -5.79 9.36
N LEU A 71 14.45 -7.12 9.27
CA LEU A 71 13.44 -7.91 8.58
C LEU A 71 12.49 -8.56 9.58
N TYR A 72 11.22 -8.51 9.25
CA TYR A 72 10.12 -9.11 9.99
C TYR A 72 9.33 -10.00 9.05
N GLY A 73 8.70 -11.06 9.55
CA GLY A 73 7.84 -11.90 8.71
C GLY A 73 6.88 -12.74 9.53
N THR A 74 5.78 -13.18 8.92
CA THR A 74 4.79 -14.02 9.59
C THR A 74 5.13 -15.50 9.43
N GLY A 75 4.88 -16.28 10.49
CA GLY A 75 4.91 -17.75 10.54
C GLY A 75 5.93 -18.41 9.62
N THR A 76 5.41 -19.08 8.57
CA THR A 76 6.21 -19.81 7.59
C THR A 76 6.99 -18.90 6.63
N THR A 77 6.45 -17.74 6.27
CA THR A 77 7.14 -16.78 5.39
C THR A 77 8.44 -16.28 6.02
N GLY A 78 8.40 -15.85 7.27
CA GLY A 78 9.59 -15.39 7.98
C GLY A 78 10.67 -16.49 8.09
N LYS A 79 10.26 -17.74 8.32
CA LYS A 79 11.18 -18.89 8.33
C LYS A 79 11.87 -19.11 6.99
N LEU A 80 11.11 -19.08 5.89
CA LEU A 80 11.67 -19.30 4.54
C LEU A 80 12.64 -18.18 4.16
N VAL A 81 12.31 -16.93 4.46
CA VAL A 81 13.19 -15.78 4.19
C VAL A 81 14.47 -15.85 5.01
N GLU A 82 14.40 -16.22 6.29
CA GLU A 82 15.56 -16.41 7.16
C GLU A 82 16.51 -17.47 6.60
N GLN A 83 15.98 -18.59 6.09
CA GLN A 83 16.75 -19.64 5.45
C GLN A 83 17.39 -19.19 4.13
N GLU A 84 16.64 -18.51 3.27
CA GLU A 84 17.15 -18.02 1.98
C GLU A 84 18.24 -16.94 2.17
N LEU A 85 18.02 -16.03 3.11
CA LEU A 85 18.94 -14.93 3.38
C LEU A 85 20.08 -15.28 4.33
N ASN A 86 20.02 -16.41 5.05
CA ASN A 86 20.93 -16.71 6.15
C ASN A 86 21.12 -15.51 7.10
N THR A 87 20.03 -14.82 7.44
CA THR A 87 20.01 -13.63 8.29
C THR A 87 18.83 -13.68 9.24
N THR A 88 18.96 -13.06 10.42
CA THR A 88 17.90 -13.04 11.42
C THR A 88 16.65 -12.33 10.90
N VAL A 89 15.51 -13.01 10.98
CA VAL A 89 14.18 -12.43 10.71
C VAL A 89 13.32 -12.55 11.96
N ILE A 90 12.76 -11.43 12.42
CA ILE A 90 11.83 -11.42 13.56
C ILE A 90 10.50 -12.02 13.10
N LYS A 91 10.13 -13.16 13.67
CA LYS A 91 8.95 -13.93 13.27
C LYS A 91 7.75 -13.61 14.16
N TYR A 92 6.63 -13.29 13.53
CA TYR A 92 5.32 -13.20 14.17
C TYR A 92 4.50 -14.46 13.91
N LYS A 93 3.30 -14.53 14.48
CA LYS A 93 2.33 -15.60 14.20
C LYS A 93 2.01 -15.65 12.69
N SER A 94 1.45 -16.76 12.21
CA SER A 94 0.91 -16.79 10.85
C SER A 94 -0.35 -15.91 10.77
N GLY A 95 -0.71 -15.42 9.58
CA GLY A 95 -1.92 -14.61 9.38
C GLY A 95 -3.19 -15.25 9.97
N PRO A 96 -3.50 -16.53 9.68
CA PRO A 96 -4.63 -17.22 10.30
C PRO A 96 -4.62 -17.29 11.83
N LEU A 97 -3.47 -17.03 12.45
CA LEU A 97 -3.27 -17.02 13.91
C LEU A 97 -3.11 -15.59 14.47
N GLY A 98 -3.44 -14.57 13.68
CA GLY A 98 -3.40 -13.15 14.07
C GLY A 98 -2.03 -12.48 13.92
N GLY A 99 -1.17 -12.97 13.03
CA GLY A 99 0.13 -12.34 12.75
C GLY A 99 0.08 -11.08 11.87
N ASP A 100 -1.08 -10.78 11.33
CA ASP A 100 -1.38 -9.69 10.39
C ASP A 100 -2.30 -8.60 10.97
N GLN A 101 -2.66 -8.71 12.26
CA GLN A 101 -3.52 -7.76 13.00
C GLN A 101 -2.72 -6.74 13.81
#